data_AF-A0A1M4ZFL7-F1
#
_entry.id   AF-A0A1M4ZFL7-F1
#
_cell.length_a   1.000
_cell.length_b   1.000
_cell.length_c   1.000
_cell.angle_alpha   90.00
_cell.angle_beta   90.00
_cell.angle_gamma   90.00
#
_symmetry.space_group_name_H-M   'P 1'
#
loop_
_entity.id
_entity.type
_entity.pdbx_description
1 polymer ?
#
loop_
_entity_poly.entity_id
_entity_poly.type
_entity_poly.pdbx_seq_one_letter_code
_entity_poly.pdbx_strand_id
1 'polypeptide(L)'
;MAKQITQQKLDELKKLRSSLTSNASIDYTIGTIVHIKQVLADLDLTSAFSFSITTELNKLEIYRDKYSNFSTTTSIIDNAIDYYASQL
;
A
#
# COMPACT_ATOMS: atom_id res chain seq x y z
N MET A 1 -7.14 1.75 -22.23
CA MET A 1 -5.77 1.17 -22.31
C MET A 1 -5.42 0.70 -20.91
N ALA A 2 -5.09 -0.58 -20.72
CA ALA A 2 -4.56 -1.06 -19.45
C ALA A 2 -3.21 -0.35 -19.22
N LYS A 3 -3.01 0.28 -18.06
CA LYS A 3 -1.71 0.89 -17.73
C LYS A 3 -0.71 -0.25 -17.60
N GLN A 4 0.39 -0.17 -18.34
CA GLN A 4 1.43 -1.18 -18.32
C GLN A 4 2.12 -1.11 -16.95
N ILE A 5 2.13 -2.22 -16.20
CA ILE A 5 2.88 -2.33 -14.95
C ILE A 5 4.36 -2.11 -15.29
N THR A 6 4.99 -1.10 -14.69
CA THR A 6 6.41 -0.82 -14.93
C THR A 6 7.24 -1.29 -13.75
N GLN A 7 8.43 -1.85 -14.04
CA GLN A 7 9.40 -2.24 -13.01
C GLN A 7 9.67 -1.10 -12.02
N GLN A 8 9.74 0.14 -12.52
CA GLN A 8 9.94 1.33 -11.70
C GLN A 8 8.84 1.52 -10.64
N LYS A 9 7.56 1.30 -11.00
CA LYS A 9 6.43 1.44 -10.07
C LYS A 9 6.41 0.29 -9.05
N LEU A 10 6.78 -0.92 -9.47
CA LEU A 10 6.95 -2.03 -8.55
C LEU A 10 8.10 -1.76 -7.55
N ASP A 11 9.22 -1.22 -8.01
CA ASP A 11 10.35 -0.87 -7.13
C ASP A 11 10.00 0.27 -6.17
N GLU A 12 9.20 1.25 -6.63
CA GLU A 12 8.64 2.30 -5.77
C GLU A 12 7.74 1.71 -4.67
N LEU A 13 6.85 0.80 -5.02
CA LEU A 13 5.98 0.11 -4.08
C LEU A 13 6.78 -0.70 -3.03
N LYS A 14 7.81 -1.42 -3.46
CA LYS A 14 8.73 -2.16 -2.58
C LYS A 14 9.48 -1.25 -1.62
N LYS A 15 9.93 -0.07 -2.08
CA LYS A 15 10.60 0.92 -1.23
C LYS A 15 9.66 1.47 -0.16
N LEU A 16 8.45 1.87 -0.53
CA LEU A 16 7.44 2.36 0.41
C LEU A 16 7.04 1.28 1.41
N ARG A 17 6.92 0.03 0.96
CA ARG A 17 6.64 -1.10 1.85
C ARG A 17 7.74 -1.31 2.89
N SER A 18 9.00 -1.17 2.47
CA SER A 18 10.18 -1.32 3.34
C SER A 18 10.31 -0.18 4.35
N SER A 19 9.77 1.01 4.04
CA SER A 19 9.77 2.15 4.96
C SER A 19 8.67 2.08 6.02
N LEU A 20 7.62 1.28 5.79
CA LEU A 20 6.65 0.93 6.83
C LEU A 20 7.31 0.02 7.87
N THR A 21 7.54 0.58 9.05
CA THR A 21 8.04 -0.15 10.23
C THR A 21 7.06 -0.02 11.38
N SER A 22 7.00 -1.03 12.25
CA SER A 22 6.07 -1.05 13.40
C SER A 22 6.28 0.08 14.40
N ASN A 23 7.46 0.71 14.37
CA ASN A 23 7.87 1.75 15.30
C ASN A 23 7.73 3.16 14.70
N ALA A 24 7.24 3.29 13.47
CA ALA A 24 7.00 4.58 12.84
C ALA A 24 5.84 5.32 13.51
N SER A 25 5.86 6.65 13.47
CA SER A 25 4.73 7.45 13.96
C SER A 25 3.47 7.17 13.12
N ILE A 26 2.30 7.36 13.73
CA ILE A 26 1.01 7.16 13.05
C ILE A 26 0.87 8.06 11.82
N ASP A 27 1.30 9.32 11.89
CA ASP A 27 1.24 10.27 10.77
C ASP A 27 2.16 9.85 9.62
N TYR A 28 3.37 9.37 9.94
CA TYR A 28 4.27 8.83 8.93
C TYR A 28 3.68 7.59 8.25
N THR A 29 3.06 6.71 9.05
CA THR A 29 2.40 5.50 8.57
C THR A 29 1.25 5.83 7.62
N ILE A 30 0.36 6.76 8.02
CA ILE A 30 -0.74 7.26 7.19
C ILE A 30 -0.20 7.86 5.88
N GLY A 31 0.79 8.77 5.96
CA GLY A 31 1.38 9.38 4.77
C GLY A 31 2.00 8.37 3.81
N THR A 32 2.68 7.36 4.35
CA THR A 32 3.27 6.28 3.54
C THR A 32 2.19 5.44 2.87
N ILE A 33 1.11 5.10 3.57
CA ILE A 33 -0.02 4.33 3.00
C ILE A 33 -0.75 5.13 1.92
N VAL A 34 -0.89 6.45 2.09
CA VAL A 34 -1.43 7.34 1.05
C VAL A 34 -0.61 7.27 -0.23
N HIS A 35 0.73 7.32 -0.13
CA HIS A 35 1.61 7.15 -1.29
C HIS A 35 1.48 5.76 -1.92
N ILE A 36 1.41 4.71 -1.11
CA ILE A 36 1.20 3.35 -1.61
C ILE A 36 -0.11 3.25 -2.39
N LYS A 37 -1.20 3.82 -1.87
CA LYS A 37 -2.49 3.89 -2.57
C LYS A 37 -2.38 4.57 -3.93
N GLN A 38 -1.62 5.66 -4.03
CA GLN A 38 -1.39 6.37 -5.29
C GLN A 38 -0.61 5.50 -6.29
N VAL A 39 0.45 4.83 -5.85
CA VAL A 39 1.22 3.90 -6.70
C VAL A 39 0.36 2.74 -7.17
N LEU A 40 -0.48 2.18 -6.30
CA LEU A 40 -1.43 1.12 -6.67
C LEU A 40 -2.46 1.60 -7.69
N ALA A 41 -2.98 2.82 -7.55
CA ALA A 41 -3.90 3.42 -8.54
C ALA A 41 -3.20 3.71 -9.88
N ASP A 42 -1.90 4.03 -9.86
CA ASP A 42 -1.11 4.16 -11.07
C ASP A 42 -0.88 2.83 -11.78
N LEU A 43 -0.76 1.73 -11.03
CA LEU A 43 -0.66 0.38 -11.59
C LEU A 43 -2.01 -0.12 -12.11
N ASP A 44 -3.03 -0.07 -11.26
CA ASP A 44 -4.39 -0.54 -11.56
C ASP A 44 -5.42 0.11 -10.63
N LEU A 45 -6.18 1.06 -11.20
CA LEU A 45 -7.30 1.77 -10.56
C LEU A 45 -8.42 0.84 -10.06
N THR A 46 -8.56 -0.36 -10.64
CA THR A 46 -9.63 -1.31 -10.34
C THR A 46 -9.19 -2.48 -9.46
N SER A 47 -7.93 -2.48 -9.01
CA SER A 47 -7.40 -3.59 -8.21
C SER A 47 -8.09 -3.71 -6.85
N ALA A 48 -8.35 -4.95 -6.44
CA ALA A 48 -8.82 -5.27 -5.08
C ALA A 48 -7.84 -4.77 -3.99
N PHE A 49 -6.56 -4.62 -4.34
CA PHE A 49 -5.53 -4.07 -3.45
C PHE A 49 -5.78 -2.59 -3.11
N SER A 50 -6.11 -1.77 -4.10
CA SER A 50 -6.41 -0.33 -3.89
C SER A 50 -7.62 -0.13 -2.97
N PHE A 51 -8.66 -0.96 -3.14
CA PHE A 51 -9.84 -0.95 -2.27
C PHE A 51 -9.50 -1.38 -0.84
N SER A 52 -8.75 -2.48 -0.69
CA SER A 52 -8.35 -3.01 0.61
C SER A 52 -7.48 -2.01 1.38
N ILE A 53 -6.49 -1.40 0.70
CA ILE A 53 -5.66 -0.35 1.28
C ILE A 53 -6.46 0.89 1.66
N THR A 54 -7.43 1.29 0.84
CA THR A 54 -8.32 2.42 1.20
C THR A 54 -9.12 2.13 2.46
N THR A 55 -9.62 0.89 2.60
CA THR A 55 -10.37 0.48 3.79
C THR A 55 -9.50 0.52 5.04
N GLU A 56 -8.27 -0.01 4.96
CA GLU A 56 -7.33 0.01 6.08
C GLU A 56 -6.85 1.44 6.41
N LEU A 57 -6.61 2.27 5.39
CA LEU A 57 -6.26 3.67 5.57
C LEU A 57 -7.37 4.44 6.30
N ASN A 58 -8.63 4.29 5.90
CA ASN A 58 -9.75 4.96 6.55
C ASN A 58 -9.84 4.57 8.04
N LYS A 59 -9.68 3.28 8.35
CA LYS A 59 -9.67 2.81 9.75
C LYS A 59 -8.49 3.38 10.52
N LEU A 60 -7.30 3.41 9.92
CA LEU A 60 -6.10 3.99 10.51
C LEU A 60 -6.28 5.49 10.79
N GLU A 61 -6.90 6.25 9.88
CA GLU A 61 -7.18 7.67 10.06
C GLU A 61 -8.21 7.93 11.17
N ILE A 62 -9.25 7.07 11.27
CA ILE A 62 -10.31 7.21 12.29
C ILE A 62 -9.80 6.81 13.68
N TYR A 63 -9.13 5.66 13.78
CA TYR A 63 -8.78 5.05 15.07
C TYR A 63 -7.35 5.33 15.52
N ARG A 64 -6.47 5.79 14.61
CA ARG A 64 -5.08 6.20 14.86
C ARG A 64 -4.31 5.16 15.70
N ASP A 65 -3.76 5.57 16.84
CA ASP A 65 -2.95 4.73 17.72
C ASP A 65 -3.74 3.57 18.35
N LYS A 66 -5.08 3.61 18.30
CA LYS A 66 -5.93 2.49 18.76
C LYS A 66 -6.06 1.40 17.69
N TYR A 67 -5.56 1.62 16.48
CA TYR A 67 -5.64 0.69 15.36
C TYR A 67 -4.38 -0.16 15.22
N SER A 68 -4.35 -1.33 15.86
CA SER A 68 -3.19 -2.23 15.84
C SER A 68 -3.20 -3.23 14.66
N ASN A 69 -3.52 -2.79 13.45
CA ASN A 69 -3.62 -3.66 12.26
C ASN A 69 -2.50 -3.44 11.25
N PHE A 70 -1.32 -3.02 11.72
CA PHE A 70 -0.13 -2.86 10.90
C PHE A 70 0.21 -4.14 10.09
N SER A 71 0.02 -5.33 10.66
CA SER A 71 0.21 -6.61 9.98
C SER A 71 -0.73 -6.82 8.80
N THR A 72 -2.00 -6.42 8.92
CA THR A 72 -3.00 -6.51 7.84
C THR A 72 -2.63 -5.59 6.69
N THR A 73 -2.35 -4.32 6.97
CA THR A 73 -1.94 -3.34 5.96
C THR A 73 -0.71 -3.82 5.20
N THR A 74 0.31 -4.26 5.92
CA THR A 74 1.55 -4.73 5.32
C THR A 74 1.36 -5.98 4.48
N SER A 75 0.55 -6.94 4.92
CA SER A 75 0.21 -8.14 4.15
C SER A 75 -0.51 -7.83 2.83
N ILE A 76 -1.43 -6.84 2.82
CA ILE A 76 -2.10 -6.41 1.59
C ILE A 76 -1.09 -5.86 0.59
N ILE A 77 -0.12 -5.08 1.06
CA ILE A 77 0.93 -4.48 0.21
C ILE A 77 1.88 -5.56 -0.32
N ASP A 78 2.29 -6.51 0.54
CA ASP A 78 3.17 -7.61 0.16
C ASP A 78 2.51 -8.48 -0.94
N ASN A 79 1.23 -8.82 -0.77
CA ASN A 79 0.45 -9.53 -1.79
C ASN A 79 0.32 -8.74 -3.10
N ALA A 80 0.18 -7.41 -3.02
CA ALA A 80 0.13 -6.57 -4.21
C ALA A 80 1.47 -6.58 -4.96
N ILE A 81 2.58 -6.47 -4.23
CA ILE A 81 3.95 -6.56 -4.80
C ILE A 81 4.13 -7.89 -5.52
N ASP A 82 3.78 -9.00 -4.88
CA ASP A 82 3.91 -10.34 -5.47
C ASP A 82 3.04 -10.52 -6.71
N TYR A 83 1.79 -10.04 -6.65
CA TYR A 83 0.88 -10.06 -7.79
C TYR A 83 1.44 -9.28 -8.98
N TYR A 84 1.85 -8.03 -8.79
CA TYR A 84 2.38 -7.21 -9.89
C TYR A 84 3.73 -7.71 -10.40
N ALA A 85 4.57 -8.28 -9.52
CA ALA A 85 5.82 -8.92 -9.93
C ALA A 85 5.58 -10.13 -10.85
N SER A 86 4.49 -10.88 -10.65
CA SER A 86 4.14 -12.02 -11.51
C SER A 86 3.60 -11.63 -12.89
N GLN A 87 3.26 -10.36 -13.08
CA GLN A 87 2.69 -9.82 -14.33
C GLN A 87 3.68 -9.02 -15.19
N LEU A 88 4.93 -8.87 -14.72
CA LEU A 88 6.05 -8.25 -15.44
C LEU A 88 6.77 -9.28 -16.32
#